data_AF-A0A536BM47-F1
#
_entry.id   AF-A0A536BM47-F1
#
_cell.length_a   1.000
_cell.length_b   1.000
_cell.length_c   1.000
_cell.angle_alpha   90.00
_cell.angle_beta   90.00
_cell.angle_gamma   90.00
#
_symmetry.space_group_name_H-M   'P 1'
#
loop_
_entity.id
_entity.type
_entity.pdbx_description
1 polymer ?
#
loop_
_entity_poly.entity_id
_entity_poly.type
_entity_poly.pdbx_seq_one_letter_code
_entity_poly.pdbx_strand_id
1 'polypeptide(L)'
;MGTGRARVAASILDADFSNLGAAIRRCEKAGADRIHLDVMDGHFVPNLTFGATTIKSLRRVTRLPLDAHLMISEPGRFIHEFIDAGCDSITFHVEVEEPVVPTLRAIREAGRAAGLSLRPATPLSALEPYAPLLDIVMVMTVEPGFGGQEFMKDVAREKLLPARDLLKHKPVGGEVHVDGGINRETAEYTGAQGVDVLVVGSALWIKGHDMGREIRLIKALADEGFQYGLNAGVPPIPRDQWVSFARLPKAYAKRFTDEIEAGGIPVLMLRGNGQINPDGIRDYEVMVPASAEALTADRHADTRERYLAAAEAWRESQRQPGS
;
A
#
# COMPACT_ATOMS: atom_id res chain seq x y z
N MET A 1 6.44 9.99 -17.75
CA MET A 1 5.61 8.80 -17.99
C MET A 1 4.91 8.51 -16.67
N GLY A 2 3.59 8.46 -16.67
CA GLY A 2 2.75 8.62 -15.47
C GLY A 2 3.13 7.64 -14.34
N THR A 3 3.28 8.18 -13.14
CA THR A 3 3.37 7.39 -11.91
C THR A 3 1.97 6.89 -11.58
N GLY A 4 1.62 5.74 -12.16
CA GLY A 4 0.39 5.02 -11.85
C GLY A 4 0.25 4.69 -10.37
N ARG A 5 -0.99 4.44 -9.92
CA ARG A 5 -1.29 4.10 -8.52
C ARG A 5 -0.78 2.69 -8.22
N ALA A 6 -1.08 1.73 -9.10
CA ALA A 6 -0.74 0.34 -8.92
C ALA A 6 0.78 0.14 -8.87
N ARG A 7 1.23 -0.70 -7.94
CA ARG A 7 2.63 -1.09 -7.76
C ARG A 7 2.80 -2.54 -8.14
N VAL A 8 3.95 -2.87 -8.73
CA VAL A 8 4.33 -4.26 -9.01
C VAL A 8 5.43 -4.68 -8.05
N ALA A 9 5.14 -5.70 -7.26
CA ALA A 9 6.15 -6.43 -6.50
C ALA A 9 6.60 -7.63 -7.35
N ALA A 10 7.84 -7.62 -7.82
CA ALA A 10 8.37 -8.69 -8.65
C ALA A 10 8.73 -9.88 -7.76
N SER A 11 7.96 -10.97 -7.83
CA SER A 11 8.32 -12.22 -7.14
C SER A 11 9.51 -12.87 -7.86
N ILE A 12 10.52 -13.21 -7.06
CA ILE A 12 11.72 -13.92 -7.53
C ILE A 12 11.59 -15.44 -7.38
N LEU A 13 10.41 -15.96 -6.99
CA LEU A 13 10.16 -17.39 -6.85
C LEU A 13 10.41 -18.17 -8.16
N ASP A 14 10.08 -17.55 -9.30
CA ASP A 14 10.26 -18.12 -10.64
C ASP A 14 11.59 -17.67 -11.31
N ALA A 15 12.48 -17.00 -10.57
CA ALA A 15 13.77 -16.56 -11.08
C ALA A 15 14.80 -17.70 -11.13
N ASP A 16 15.96 -17.45 -11.75
CA ASP A 16 17.10 -18.36 -11.67
C ASP A 16 17.80 -18.24 -10.30
N PHE A 17 17.60 -19.24 -9.45
CA PHE A 17 18.14 -19.27 -8.08
C PHE A 17 19.68 -19.31 -8.05
N SER A 18 20.32 -19.76 -9.13
CA SER A 18 21.79 -19.71 -9.23
C SER A 18 22.33 -18.28 -9.32
N ASN A 19 21.48 -17.30 -9.67
CA ASN A 19 21.88 -15.91 -9.84
C ASN A 19 20.78 -14.89 -9.47
N LEU A 20 20.20 -15.04 -8.26
CA LEU A 20 19.18 -14.12 -7.74
C LEU A 20 19.63 -12.65 -7.73
N GLY A 21 20.91 -12.38 -7.52
CA GLY A 21 21.44 -11.02 -7.56
C GLY A 21 21.27 -10.34 -8.92
N ALA A 22 21.48 -11.08 -10.02
CA ALA A 22 21.22 -10.56 -11.37
C ALA A 22 19.72 -10.46 -11.67
N ALA A 23 18.92 -11.41 -11.19
CA ALA A 23 17.47 -11.40 -11.31
C ALA A 23 16.87 -10.12 -10.69
N ILE A 24 17.25 -9.78 -9.46
CA ILE A 24 16.80 -8.56 -8.77
C ILE A 24 17.19 -7.29 -9.53
N ARG A 25 18.45 -7.18 -9.98
CA ARG A 25 18.90 -6.03 -10.77
C ARG A 25 18.12 -5.89 -12.09
N ARG A 26 17.71 -7.01 -12.69
CA ARG A 26 16.85 -7.01 -13.88
C ARG A 26 15.46 -6.45 -13.54
N CYS A 27 14.85 -6.89 -12.44
CA CYS A 27 13.56 -6.37 -11.97
C CYS A 27 13.63 -4.86 -11.67
N GLU A 28 14.67 -4.40 -10.98
CA GLU A 28 14.88 -2.97 -10.68
C GLU A 28 15.03 -2.14 -11.94
N LYS A 29 15.88 -2.58 -12.89
CA LYS A 29 16.02 -1.92 -14.20
C LYS A 29 14.73 -1.94 -15.02
N ALA A 30 13.92 -2.98 -14.88
CA ALA A 30 12.64 -3.11 -15.57
C ALA A 30 11.55 -2.19 -14.98
N GLY A 31 11.78 -1.60 -13.80
CA GLY A 31 10.87 -0.67 -13.16
C GLY A 31 9.90 -1.33 -12.17
N ALA A 32 10.28 -2.49 -11.60
CA ALA A 32 9.56 -3.05 -10.45
C ALA A 32 9.59 -2.05 -9.27
N ASP A 33 8.50 -1.98 -8.52
CA ASP A 33 8.39 -1.10 -7.37
C ASP A 33 8.93 -1.77 -6.09
N ARG A 34 8.89 -3.11 -6.03
CA ARG A 34 9.38 -3.94 -4.91
C ARG A 34 9.93 -5.26 -5.40
N ILE A 35 10.74 -5.91 -4.57
CA ILE A 35 11.12 -7.32 -4.74
C ILE A 35 10.31 -8.13 -3.74
N HIS A 36 9.47 -9.04 -4.24
CA HIS A 36 8.68 -9.95 -3.42
C HIS A 36 9.45 -11.24 -3.18
N LEU A 37 9.48 -11.69 -1.92
CA LEU A 37 10.32 -12.76 -1.42
C LEU A 37 9.43 -13.83 -0.76
N ASP A 38 9.12 -14.86 -1.54
CA ASP A 38 8.34 -16.01 -1.10
C ASP A 38 9.19 -16.98 -0.27
N VAL A 39 9.01 -16.93 1.06
CA VAL A 39 9.74 -17.75 2.04
C VAL A 39 8.88 -18.93 2.47
N MET A 40 9.38 -20.14 2.24
CA MET A 40 8.65 -21.38 2.50
C MET A 40 9.53 -22.35 3.29
N ASP A 41 8.96 -23.10 4.24
CA ASP A 41 9.70 -23.98 5.17
C ASP A 41 9.44 -25.49 4.97
N GLY A 42 8.68 -25.87 3.95
CA GLY A 42 8.29 -27.26 3.69
C GLY A 42 7.26 -27.84 4.66
N HIS A 43 6.80 -27.07 5.66
CA HIS A 43 5.82 -27.51 6.66
C HIS A 43 4.48 -26.80 6.47
N PHE A 44 4.48 -25.46 6.45
CA PHE A 44 3.25 -24.70 6.21
C PHE A 44 2.75 -24.85 4.78
N VAL A 45 3.68 -24.94 3.82
CA VAL A 45 3.41 -25.29 2.42
C VAL A 45 4.33 -26.42 1.99
N PRO A 46 3.93 -27.27 1.04
CA PRO A 46 4.72 -28.42 0.60
C PRO A 46 5.86 -28.03 -0.37
N ASN A 47 6.57 -26.93 -0.08
CA ASN A 47 7.70 -26.45 -0.85
C ASN A 47 8.70 -25.73 0.08
N LEU A 48 9.98 -25.67 -0.32
CA LEU A 48 11.07 -25.08 0.46
C LEU A 48 11.86 -24.13 -0.44
N THR A 49 12.02 -22.87 -0.01
CA THR A 49 12.72 -21.84 -0.79
C THR A 49 14.03 -21.41 -0.13
N PHE A 50 14.04 -20.27 0.55
CA PHE A 50 15.21 -19.67 1.17
C PHE A 50 14.82 -18.92 2.45
N GLY A 51 15.78 -18.69 3.34
CA GLY A 51 15.57 -17.98 4.61
C GLY A 51 16.21 -16.59 4.67
N ALA A 52 16.20 -16.01 5.87
CA ALA A 52 16.72 -14.66 6.16
C ALA A 52 18.17 -14.44 5.72
N THR A 53 19.05 -15.44 5.80
CA THR A 53 20.46 -15.33 5.34
C THR A 53 20.57 -15.00 3.85
N THR A 54 19.71 -15.59 3.02
CA THR A 54 19.66 -15.29 1.59
C THR A 54 19.18 -13.84 1.39
N ILE A 55 18.10 -13.45 2.07
CA ILE A 55 17.55 -12.10 2.00
C ILE A 55 18.58 -11.04 2.41
N LYS A 56 19.33 -11.28 3.48
CA LYS A 56 20.42 -10.40 3.95
C LYS A 56 21.52 -10.20 2.91
N SER A 57 21.77 -11.22 2.10
CA SER A 57 22.70 -11.14 0.96
C SER A 57 22.10 -10.33 -0.19
N LEU A 58 20.81 -10.56 -0.50
CA LEU A 58 20.07 -9.86 -1.55
C LEU A 58 19.85 -8.38 -1.23
N ARG A 59 19.71 -7.99 0.03
CA ARG A 59 19.57 -6.59 0.46
C ARG A 59 20.71 -5.71 -0.06
N ARG A 60 21.90 -6.26 -0.25
CA ARG A 60 23.09 -5.54 -0.75
C ARG A 60 23.05 -5.26 -2.26
N VAL A 61 22.16 -5.92 -3.00
CA VAL A 61 22.13 -5.84 -4.48
C VAL A 61 21.08 -4.90 -5.04
N THR A 62 20.18 -4.37 -4.20
CA THR A 62 19.10 -3.46 -4.62
C THR A 62 18.77 -2.44 -3.54
N ARG A 63 18.19 -1.30 -3.94
CA ARG A 63 17.57 -0.33 -3.04
C ARG A 63 16.04 -0.39 -3.04
N LEU A 64 15.44 -1.23 -3.89
CA LEU A 64 14.00 -1.44 -3.85
C LEU A 64 13.56 -2.03 -2.50
N PRO A 65 12.34 -1.71 -2.03
CA PRO A 65 11.79 -2.37 -0.85
C PRO A 65 11.80 -3.90 -1.01
N LEU A 66 12.22 -4.59 0.04
CA LEU A 66 12.12 -6.04 0.14
C LEU A 66 10.84 -6.41 0.88
N ASP A 67 9.95 -7.12 0.18
CA ASP A 67 8.63 -7.51 0.63
C ASP A 67 8.60 -9.01 0.91
N ALA A 68 8.73 -9.39 2.18
CA ALA A 68 8.81 -10.80 2.56
C ALA A 68 7.44 -11.38 2.86
N HIS A 69 7.11 -12.47 2.16
CA HIS A 69 5.94 -13.29 2.40
C HIS A 69 6.36 -14.59 3.07
N LEU A 70 6.08 -14.72 4.37
CA LEU A 70 6.42 -15.88 5.18
C LEU A 70 5.28 -16.91 5.14
N MET A 71 5.45 -17.91 4.27
CA MET A 71 4.66 -19.14 4.23
C MET A 71 5.35 -20.22 5.08
N ILE A 72 5.50 -19.94 6.38
CA ILE A 72 6.20 -20.80 7.34
C ILE A 72 5.34 -21.03 8.59
N SER A 73 5.56 -22.15 9.29
CA SER A 73 4.73 -22.59 10.41
C SER A 73 4.90 -21.75 11.68
N GLU A 74 6.12 -21.26 11.95
CA GLU A 74 6.47 -20.51 13.17
C GLU A 74 7.11 -19.13 12.85
N PRO A 75 6.41 -18.17 12.21
CA PRO A 75 7.03 -16.92 11.79
C PRO A 75 7.58 -16.07 12.95
N GLY A 76 6.93 -16.10 14.12
CA GLY A 76 7.34 -15.38 15.32
C GLY A 76 8.71 -15.80 15.83
N ARG A 77 9.08 -17.08 15.66
CA ARG A 77 10.40 -17.60 16.01
C ARG A 77 11.52 -16.95 15.19
N PHE A 78 11.27 -16.64 13.92
CA PHE A 78 12.28 -16.15 12.98
C PHE A 78 12.15 -14.66 12.69
N ILE A 79 11.19 -13.96 13.31
CA ILE A 79 10.80 -12.62 12.84
C ILE A 79 11.94 -11.61 12.90
N HIS A 80 12.75 -11.65 13.97
CA HIS A 80 13.89 -10.76 14.12
C HIS A 80 14.97 -11.02 13.06
N GLU A 81 15.14 -12.25 12.58
CA GLU A 81 16.09 -12.55 11.52
C GLU A 81 15.67 -11.91 10.19
N PHE A 82 14.38 -11.90 9.87
CA PHE A 82 13.85 -11.23 8.67
C PHE A 82 13.93 -9.70 8.77
N ILE A 83 13.66 -9.13 9.97
CA ILE A 83 13.87 -7.71 10.25
C ILE A 83 15.36 -7.33 10.02
N ASP A 84 16.28 -8.10 10.61
CA ASP A 84 17.73 -7.88 10.50
C ASP A 84 18.29 -8.15 9.10
N ALA A 85 17.60 -8.98 8.31
CA ALA A 85 17.92 -9.20 6.90
C ALA A 85 17.62 -7.98 6.03
N GLY A 86 16.83 -7.02 6.53
CA GLY A 86 16.49 -5.78 5.86
C GLY A 86 15.20 -5.85 5.04
N CYS A 87 14.25 -6.70 5.46
CA CYS A 87 12.88 -6.66 4.95
C CYS A 87 12.22 -5.33 5.33
N ASP A 88 11.57 -4.68 4.37
CA ASP A 88 10.85 -3.43 4.55
C ASP A 88 9.37 -3.68 4.93
N SER A 89 8.80 -4.77 4.39
CA SER A 89 7.52 -5.34 4.78
C SER A 89 7.67 -6.83 5.07
N ILE A 90 6.91 -7.32 6.05
CA ILE A 90 6.83 -8.74 6.39
C ILE A 90 5.36 -9.10 6.56
N THR A 91 4.90 -10.00 5.71
CA THR A 91 3.54 -10.54 5.69
C THR A 91 3.62 -12.03 5.97
N PHE A 92 2.82 -12.52 6.92
CA PHE A 92 2.73 -13.95 7.21
C PHE A 92 1.27 -14.39 7.28
N HIS A 93 1.04 -15.69 7.25
CA HIS A 93 -0.30 -16.24 7.19
C HIS A 93 -1.04 -16.15 8.53
N VAL A 94 -2.33 -15.82 8.49
CA VAL A 94 -3.19 -15.86 9.70
C VAL A 94 -3.44 -17.29 10.19
N GLU A 95 -3.24 -18.28 9.31
CA GLU A 95 -3.45 -19.70 9.59
C GLU A 95 -2.32 -20.38 10.37
N VAL A 96 -1.31 -19.64 10.81
CA VAL A 96 -0.22 -20.19 11.63
C VAL A 96 -0.73 -20.64 13.00
N GLU A 97 -0.12 -21.70 13.54
CA GLU A 97 -0.50 -22.27 14.83
C GLU A 97 0.26 -21.63 16.00
N GLU A 98 0.46 -20.31 15.96
CA GLU A 98 1.11 -19.53 17.01
C GLU A 98 0.38 -18.19 17.26
N PRO A 99 0.61 -17.53 18.42
CA PRO A 99 0.05 -16.20 18.67
C PRO A 99 0.53 -15.16 17.63
N VAL A 100 -0.41 -14.62 16.86
CA VAL A 100 -0.16 -13.66 15.77
C VAL A 100 0.26 -12.26 16.26
N VAL A 101 -0.35 -11.78 17.35
CA VAL A 101 -0.19 -10.39 17.84
C VAL A 101 1.27 -10.04 18.20
N PRO A 102 2.03 -10.88 18.95
CA PRO A 102 3.43 -10.60 19.25
C PRO A 102 4.29 -10.40 17.98
N THR A 103 4.10 -11.24 16.96
CA THR A 103 4.82 -11.16 15.69
C THR A 103 4.51 -9.86 14.95
N LEU A 104 3.22 -9.50 14.82
CA LEU A 104 2.82 -8.22 14.21
C LEU A 104 3.41 -7.01 14.94
N ARG A 105 3.40 -7.01 16.28
CA ARG A 105 3.98 -5.92 17.08
C ARG A 105 5.48 -5.80 16.88
N ALA A 106 6.20 -6.92 16.88
CA ALA A 106 7.65 -6.93 16.67
C ALA A 106 8.04 -6.29 15.31
N ILE A 107 7.28 -6.58 14.25
CA ILE A 107 7.50 -5.97 12.93
C ILE A 107 7.29 -4.45 12.97
N ARG A 108 6.18 -4.00 13.58
CA ARG A 108 5.85 -2.56 13.66
C ARG A 108 6.81 -1.77 14.54
N GLU A 109 7.21 -2.32 15.69
CA GLU A 109 8.17 -1.71 16.60
C GLU A 109 9.55 -1.54 15.96
N ALA A 110 9.90 -2.43 15.02
CA ALA A 110 11.10 -2.29 14.18
C ALA A 110 10.94 -1.28 13.02
N GLY A 111 9.82 -0.56 12.94
CA GLY A 111 9.52 0.41 11.89
C GLY A 111 9.25 -0.20 10.53
N ARG A 112 8.85 -1.49 10.48
CA ARG A 112 8.54 -2.22 9.24
C ARG A 112 7.03 -2.36 9.08
N ALA A 113 6.57 -2.52 7.84
CA ALA A 113 5.16 -2.75 7.57
C ALA A 113 4.78 -4.20 7.90
N ALA A 114 3.81 -4.37 8.81
CA ALA A 114 3.32 -5.67 9.25
C ALA A 114 2.08 -6.07 8.46
N GLY A 115 2.10 -7.27 7.88
CA GLY A 115 1.00 -7.79 7.08
C GLY A 115 0.49 -9.14 7.54
N LEU A 116 -0.78 -9.40 7.22
CA LEU A 116 -1.32 -10.76 7.23
C LEU A 116 -1.77 -11.19 5.83
N SER A 117 -1.48 -12.44 5.51
CA SER A 117 -1.98 -13.16 4.34
C SER A 117 -3.06 -14.17 4.76
N LEU A 118 -3.88 -14.57 3.80
CA LEU A 118 -4.84 -15.64 3.97
C LEU A 118 -4.93 -16.51 2.71
N ARG A 119 -5.08 -17.82 2.90
CA ARG A 119 -5.33 -18.80 1.84
C ARG A 119 -6.68 -18.55 1.14
N PRO A 120 -6.87 -19.09 -0.07
CA PRO A 120 -8.16 -19.07 -0.76
C PRO A 120 -9.35 -19.55 0.06
N ALA A 121 -9.20 -20.59 0.87
CA ALA A 121 -10.30 -21.14 1.68
C ALA A 121 -10.60 -20.37 2.98
N THR A 122 -9.64 -19.58 3.48
CA THR A 122 -9.78 -18.87 4.75
C THR A 122 -10.66 -17.64 4.58
N PRO A 123 -11.72 -17.43 5.38
CA PRO A 123 -12.57 -16.25 5.25
C PRO A 123 -11.80 -14.97 5.60
N LEU A 124 -12.10 -13.87 4.93
CA LEU A 124 -11.44 -12.57 5.19
C LEU A 124 -11.64 -12.09 6.65
N SER A 125 -12.78 -12.44 7.26
CA SER A 125 -13.10 -12.10 8.65
C SER A 125 -12.10 -12.67 9.67
N ALA A 126 -11.31 -13.68 9.30
CA ALA A 126 -10.21 -14.18 10.14
C ALA A 126 -9.17 -13.10 10.48
N LEU A 127 -9.08 -12.04 9.66
CA LEU A 127 -8.17 -10.92 9.89
C LEU A 127 -8.72 -9.82 10.81
N GLU A 128 -10.04 -9.77 11.05
CA GLU A 128 -10.70 -8.71 11.83
C GLU A 128 -10.09 -8.48 13.22
N PRO A 129 -9.76 -9.52 14.01
CA PRO A 129 -9.17 -9.32 15.34
C PRO A 129 -7.82 -8.59 15.33
N TYR A 130 -7.13 -8.61 14.19
CA TYR A 130 -5.79 -8.05 14.03
C TYR A 130 -5.79 -6.71 13.31
N ALA A 131 -6.95 -6.26 12.80
CA ALA A 131 -7.08 -5.08 11.95
C ALA A 131 -6.28 -3.86 12.45
N PRO A 132 -6.30 -3.46 13.74
CA PRO A 132 -5.55 -2.29 14.22
C PRO A 132 -4.02 -2.37 14.11
N LEU A 133 -3.47 -3.56 13.82
CA LEU A 133 -2.04 -3.82 13.70
C LEU A 133 -1.61 -4.00 12.23
N LEU A 134 -2.53 -4.06 11.28
CA LEU A 134 -2.22 -4.36 9.88
C LEU A 134 -1.82 -3.11 9.12
N ASP A 135 -0.63 -3.14 8.52
CA ASP A 135 -0.24 -2.23 7.45
C ASP A 135 -0.52 -2.84 6.07
N ILE A 136 -0.53 -4.18 5.96
CA ILE A 136 -0.76 -4.91 4.72
C ILE A 136 -1.82 -5.99 4.95
N VAL A 137 -2.78 -6.10 4.02
CA VAL A 137 -3.64 -7.28 3.88
C VAL A 137 -3.31 -7.92 2.54
N MET A 138 -2.82 -9.15 2.55
CA MET A 138 -2.53 -9.89 1.32
C MET A 138 -3.56 -10.98 1.09
N VAL A 139 -4.14 -11.00 -0.10
CA VAL A 139 -5.10 -12.03 -0.51
C VAL A 139 -4.41 -12.96 -1.48
N MET A 140 -4.30 -14.24 -1.09
CA MET A 140 -3.86 -15.28 -2.02
C MET A 140 -4.99 -15.62 -2.98
N THR A 141 -4.72 -15.54 -4.28
CA THR A 141 -5.63 -15.92 -5.37
C THR A 141 -5.21 -17.22 -6.05
N VAL A 142 -4.31 -17.96 -5.42
CA VAL A 142 -3.91 -19.36 -5.70
C VAL A 142 -3.58 -20.02 -4.36
N GLU A 143 -3.44 -21.34 -4.31
CA GLU A 143 -2.93 -21.96 -3.09
C GLU A 143 -1.44 -21.65 -2.91
N PRO A 144 -0.99 -21.18 -1.72
CA PRO A 144 0.40 -20.80 -1.51
C PRO A 144 1.32 -22.01 -1.66
N GLY A 145 2.53 -21.77 -2.18
CA GLY A 145 3.58 -22.79 -2.29
C GLY A 145 4.23 -22.89 -3.66
N PHE A 146 3.53 -22.54 -4.75
CA PHE A 146 4.08 -22.66 -6.11
C PHE A 146 3.71 -21.49 -7.02
N GLY A 147 4.66 -21.08 -7.87
CA GLY A 147 4.41 -20.12 -8.94
C GLY A 147 3.61 -20.72 -10.11
N GLY A 148 3.13 -19.85 -11.01
CA GLY A 148 2.51 -20.27 -12.27
C GLY A 148 1.10 -20.85 -12.20
N GLN A 149 0.45 -20.82 -11.03
CA GLN A 149 -0.93 -21.29 -10.85
C GLN A 149 -1.97 -20.33 -11.45
N GLU A 150 -3.16 -20.85 -11.74
CA GLU A 150 -4.27 -20.10 -12.33
C GLU A 150 -5.00 -19.23 -11.30
N PHE A 151 -5.27 -17.98 -11.68
CA PHE A 151 -5.93 -16.98 -10.84
C PHE A 151 -7.38 -17.38 -10.47
N MET A 152 -7.66 -17.47 -9.18
CA MET A 152 -9.00 -17.78 -8.65
C MET A 152 -9.86 -16.52 -8.58
N LYS A 153 -10.57 -16.22 -9.67
CA LYS A 153 -11.40 -15.00 -9.81
C LYS A 153 -12.49 -14.87 -8.74
N ASP A 154 -13.09 -15.98 -8.31
CA ASP A 154 -14.16 -15.94 -7.29
C ASP A 154 -13.60 -15.52 -5.92
N VAL A 155 -12.41 -16.01 -5.55
CA VAL A 155 -11.71 -15.60 -4.32
C VAL A 155 -11.38 -14.11 -4.38
N ALA A 156 -10.85 -13.66 -5.51
CA ALA A 156 -10.52 -12.25 -5.73
C ALA A 156 -11.76 -11.35 -5.59
N ARG A 157 -12.89 -11.76 -6.18
CA ARG A 157 -14.17 -11.06 -6.10
C ARG A 157 -14.68 -10.93 -4.67
N GLU A 158 -14.56 -12.00 -3.89
CA GLU A 158 -15.08 -12.04 -2.53
C GLU A 158 -14.23 -11.21 -1.56
N LYS A 159 -12.90 -11.13 -1.78
CA LYS A 159 -11.98 -10.68 -0.73
C LYS A 159 -11.25 -9.37 -1.03
N LEU A 160 -10.92 -9.05 -2.29
CA LEU A 160 -10.01 -7.94 -2.58
C LEU A 160 -10.58 -6.57 -2.20
N LEU A 161 -11.82 -6.29 -2.63
CA LEU A 161 -12.45 -5.00 -2.33
C LEU A 161 -12.76 -4.87 -0.82
N PRO A 162 -13.37 -5.87 -0.13
CA PRO A 162 -13.61 -5.77 1.31
C PRO A 162 -12.34 -5.77 2.17
N ALA A 163 -11.21 -6.32 1.69
CA ALA A 163 -9.93 -6.28 2.43
C ALA A 163 -9.50 -4.84 2.79
N ARG A 164 -9.94 -3.85 2.00
CA ARG A 164 -9.69 -2.44 2.30
C ARG A 164 -10.26 -2.03 3.66
N ASP A 165 -11.39 -2.59 4.06
CA ASP A 165 -12.11 -2.18 5.26
C ASP A 165 -11.32 -2.49 6.54
N LEU A 166 -10.50 -3.54 6.51
CA LEU A 166 -9.58 -3.89 7.61
C LEU A 166 -8.49 -2.82 7.84
N LEU A 167 -8.20 -2.01 6.81
CA LEU A 167 -7.17 -0.98 6.82
C LEU A 167 -7.74 0.44 7.03
N LYS A 168 -9.04 0.58 7.38
CA LYS A 168 -9.69 1.88 7.63
C LYS A 168 -8.99 2.71 8.71
N HIS A 169 -8.37 2.06 9.69
CA HIS A 169 -7.60 2.72 10.75
C HIS A 169 -6.31 3.38 10.22
N LYS A 170 -5.86 2.99 9.02
CA LYS A 170 -4.65 3.45 8.34
C LYS A 170 -4.99 3.87 6.89
N PRO A 171 -5.75 4.96 6.70
CA PRO A 171 -6.17 5.42 5.37
C PRO A 171 -4.99 5.83 4.48
N VAL A 172 -3.83 6.10 5.08
CA VAL A 172 -2.59 6.41 4.38
C VAL A 172 -1.55 5.32 4.64
N GLY A 173 -1.05 4.71 3.57
CA GLY A 173 0.01 3.71 3.63
C GLY A 173 -0.41 2.30 4.05
N GLY A 174 -1.69 2.06 4.37
CA GLY A 174 -2.21 0.69 4.52
C GLY A 174 -2.47 0.08 3.15
N GLU A 175 -2.00 -1.12 2.82
CA GLU A 175 -2.01 -1.67 1.46
C GLU A 175 -2.77 -2.99 1.34
N VAL A 176 -3.54 -3.15 0.27
CA VAL A 176 -4.09 -4.45 -0.15
C VAL A 176 -3.17 -5.01 -1.23
N HIS A 177 -2.64 -6.20 -0.97
CA HIS A 177 -1.80 -6.95 -1.87
C HIS A 177 -2.61 -8.12 -2.45
N VAL A 178 -2.30 -8.49 -3.69
CA VAL A 178 -2.80 -9.73 -4.30
C VAL A 178 -1.61 -10.55 -4.77
N ASP A 179 -1.62 -11.84 -4.44
CA ASP A 179 -0.57 -12.78 -4.85
C ASP A 179 -1.16 -14.08 -5.41
N GLY A 180 -0.62 -14.50 -6.55
CA GLY A 180 -1.04 -15.67 -7.30
C GLY A 180 -1.76 -15.35 -8.61
N GLY A 181 -1.20 -15.79 -9.73
CA GLY A 181 -1.88 -15.71 -11.04
C GLY A 181 -1.98 -14.31 -11.65
N ILE A 182 -1.18 -13.34 -11.18
CA ILE A 182 -1.19 -11.98 -11.75
C ILE A 182 -0.46 -11.93 -13.09
N ASN A 183 -1.15 -11.42 -14.10
CA ASN A 183 -0.65 -11.17 -15.44
C ASN A 183 -1.52 -10.08 -16.12
N ARG A 184 -1.36 -9.89 -17.43
CA ARG A 184 -2.12 -8.89 -18.21
C ARG A 184 -3.64 -9.12 -18.18
N GLU A 185 -4.09 -10.37 -18.13
CA GLU A 185 -5.51 -10.72 -18.17
C GLU A 185 -6.20 -10.49 -16.81
N THR A 186 -5.44 -10.49 -15.72
CA THR A 186 -5.96 -10.37 -14.35
C THR A 186 -5.67 -9.01 -13.70
N ALA A 187 -4.70 -8.25 -14.24
CA ALA A 187 -4.31 -6.94 -13.73
C ALA A 187 -5.46 -5.93 -13.73
N GLU A 188 -6.23 -5.84 -14.83
CA GLU A 188 -7.36 -4.93 -14.92
C GLU A 188 -8.42 -5.24 -13.86
N TYR A 189 -8.78 -6.52 -13.72
CA TYR A 189 -9.78 -6.96 -12.73
C TYR A 189 -9.33 -6.69 -11.29
N THR A 190 -8.08 -7.01 -10.94
CA THR A 190 -7.54 -6.78 -9.59
C THR A 190 -7.39 -5.28 -9.29
N GLY A 191 -6.95 -4.51 -10.27
CA GLY A 191 -6.89 -3.05 -10.20
C GLY A 191 -8.25 -2.42 -9.97
N ALA A 192 -9.29 -2.93 -10.65
CA ALA A 192 -10.65 -2.54 -10.37
C ALA A 192 -11.02 -2.76 -8.91
N GLN A 193 -10.72 -3.92 -8.31
CA GLN A 193 -10.99 -4.21 -6.89
C GLN A 193 -10.21 -3.31 -5.89
N GLY A 194 -9.40 -2.36 -6.36
CA GLY A 194 -8.71 -1.40 -5.50
C GLY A 194 -7.41 -1.91 -4.88
N VAL A 195 -6.84 -3.00 -5.42
CA VAL A 195 -5.55 -3.57 -5.01
C VAL A 195 -4.42 -2.59 -5.22
N ASP A 196 -3.53 -2.41 -4.24
CA ASP A 196 -2.39 -1.49 -4.35
C ASP A 196 -1.15 -2.12 -4.96
N VAL A 197 -0.85 -3.33 -4.52
CA VAL A 197 0.37 -4.05 -4.88
C VAL A 197 -0.03 -5.36 -5.53
N LEU A 198 0.43 -5.54 -6.76
CA LEU A 198 0.27 -6.78 -7.50
C LEU A 198 1.58 -7.56 -7.43
N VAL A 199 1.55 -8.75 -6.83
CA VAL A 199 2.69 -9.66 -6.80
C VAL A 199 2.72 -10.42 -8.13
N VAL A 200 3.81 -10.27 -8.88
CA VAL A 200 3.96 -10.85 -10.21
C VAL A 200 5.20 -11.74 -10.27
N GLY A 201 4.99 -13.04 -10.40
CA GLY A 201 6.03 -14.06 -10.56
C GLY A 201 6.21 -14.44 -12.03
N SER A 202 5.72 -15.62 -12.40
CA SER A 202 5.92 -16.30 -13.68
C SER A 202 5.80 -15.42 -14.94
N ALA A 203 4.86 -14.47 -14.97
CA ALA A 203 4.69 -13.55 -16.09
C ALA A 203 5.95 -12.68 -16.38
N LEU A 204 6.79 -12.40 -15.38
CA LEU A 204 8.03 -11.64 -15.54
C LEU A 204 9.20 -12.49 -16.05
N TRP A 205 9.13 -13.81 -15.92
CA TRP A 205 10.24 -14.73 -16.17
C TRP A 205 10.13 -15.51 -17.49
N ILE A 206 9.18 -15.15 -18.35
CA ILE A 206 9.01 -15.75 -19.69
C ILE A 206 10.24 -15.42 -20.57
N LYS A 207 10.90 -16.46 -21.08
CA LYS A 207 12.11 -16.33 -21.90
C LYS A 207 11.81 -15.56 -23.20
N GLY A 208 12.66 -14.59 -23.52
CA GLY A 208 12.54 -13.76 -24.72
C GLY A 208 11.57 -12.58 -24.59
N HIS A 209 10.84 -12.45 -23.48
CA HIS A 209 9.95 -11.33 -23.23
C HIS A 209 10.68 -10.13 -22.58
N ASP A 210 10.21 -8.92 -22.91
CA ASP A 210 10.65 -7.67 -22.27
C ASP A 210 9.90 -7.48 -20.94
N MET A 211 10.60 -7.78 -19.83
CA MET A 211 10.09 -7.62 -18.47
C MET A 211 9.66 -6.17 -18.16
N GLY A 212 10.37 -5.18 -18.67
CA GLY A 212 10.02 -3.77 -18.42
C GLY A 212 8.73 -3.38 -19.14
N ARG A 213 8.51 -3.91 -20.35
CA ARG A 213 7.22 -3.77 -21.03
C ARG A 213 6.10 -4.48 -20.26
N GLU A 214 6.36 -5.67 -19.74
CA GLU A 214 5.39 -6.43 -18.95
C GLU A 214 4.92 -5.65 -17.72
N ILE A 215 5.87 -5.15 -16.91
CA ILE A 215 5.57 -4.37 -15.70
C ILE A 215 4.75 -3.12 -16.04
N ARG A 216 5.14 -2.37 -17.08
CA ARG A 216 4.39 -1.17 -17.50
C ARG A 216 2.96 -1.50 -17.92
N LEU A 217 2.76 -2.60 -18.64
CA LEU A 217 1.44 -3.01 -19.11
C LEU A 217 0.55 -3.46 -17.96
N ILE A 218 1.06 -4.28 -17.04
CA ILE A 218 0.32 -4.71 -15.84
C ILE A 218 -0.12 -3.49 -15.01
N LYS A 219 0.79 -2.54 -14.77
CA LYS A 219 0.45 -1.31 -14.03
C LYS A 219 -0.62 -0.48 -14.74
N ALA A 220 -0.48 -0.29 -16.05
CA ALA A 220 -1.45 0.46 -16.84
C ALA A 220 -2.85 -0.19 -16.81
N LEU A 221 -2.93 -1.51 -16.98
CA LEU A 221 -4.19 -2.25 -16.95
C LEU A 221 -4.83 -2.18 -15.56
N ALA A 222 -4.04 -2.31 -14.48
CA ALA A 222 -4.56 -2.17 -13.12
C ALA A 222 -5.10 -0.76 -12.83
N ASP A 223 -4.42 0.28 -13.31
CA ASP A 223 -4.91 1.66 -13.20
C ASP A 223 -6.16 1.88 -14.08
N GLU A 224 -6.24 1.25 -15.24
CA GLU A 224 -7.40 1.30 -16.14
C GLU A 224 -8.64 0.69 -15.48
N GLY A 225 -8.52 -0.52 -14.92
CA GLY A 225 -9.61 -1.18 -14.19
C GLY A 225 -10.08 -0.37 -12.98
N PHE A 226 -9.16 0.31 -12.29
CA PHE A 226 -9.48 1.20 -11.17
C PHE A 226 -10.37 2.38 -11.59
N GLN A 227 -10.16 2.94 -12.79
CA GLN A 227 -10.93 4.07 -13.30
C GLN A 227 -12.33 3.69 -13.78
N TYR A 228 -12.49 2.51 -14.40
CA TYR A 228 -13.73 2.14 -15.07
C TYR A 228 -14.81 1.48 -14.20
N GLY A 229 -14.67 1.54 -12.87
CA GLY A 229 -15.77 1.26 -11.95
C GLY A 229 -16.34 -0.17 -12.07
N LEU A 230 -15.52 -1.15 -12.49
CA LEU A 230 -15.89 -2.57 -12.56
C LEU A 230 -16.28 -3.15 -11.17
N ASN A 231 -16.14 -2.36 -10.10
CA ASN A 231 -16.68 -2.60 -8.76
C ASN A 231 -18.12 -2.10 -8.58
N ALA A 232 -19.04 -2.53 -9.45
CA ALA A 232 -20.46 -2.17 -9.34
C ALA A 232 -20.72 -0.65 -9.26
N GLY A 233 -19.88 0.18 -9.91
CA GLY A 233 -20.03 1.63 -9.95
C GLY A 233 -19.51 2.39 -8.73
N VAL A 234 -18.88 1.72 -7.76
CA VAL A 234 -18.17 2.38 -6.65
C VAL A 234 -16.69 2.49 -7.00
N PRO A 235 -16.21 3.66 -7.46
CA PRO A 235 -14.79 3.83 -7.75
C PRO A 235 -13.99 3.72 -6.45
N PRO A 236 -12.94 2.90 -6.40
CA PRO A 236 -12.03 2.87 -5.26
C PRO A 236 -11.39 4.25 -5.03
N ILE A 237 -11.11 4.61 -3.77
CA ILE A 237 -10.62 5.94 -3.41
C ILE A 237 -9.16 6.09 -3.86
N PRO A 238 -8.80 7.09 -4.70
CA PRO A 238 -7.43 7.35 -5.11
C PRO A 238 -6.53 7.67 -3.91
N ARG A 239 -5.27 7.26 -3.95
CA ARG A 239 -4.35 7.33 -2.79
C ARG A 239 -3.20 8.30 -2.97
N ASP A 240 -2.81 8.48 -4.21
CA ASP A 240 -1.87 9.46 -4.72
C ASP A 240 -2.53 10.82 -4.99
N GLN A 241 -3.86 10.88 -4.95
CA GLN A 241 -4.60 12.13 -5.09
C GLN A 241 -4.68 12.89 -3.76
N TRP A 242 -4.43 14.19 -3.85
CA TRP A 242 -4.62 15.15 -2.77
C TRP A 242 -5.88 15.97 -3.04
N VAL A 243 -6.70 16.17 -2.02
CA VAL A 243 -7.93 16.97 -2.08
C VAL A 243 -7.79 18.20 -1.19
N SER A 244 -8.31 19.33 -1.66
CA SER A 244 -8.30 20.58 -0.90
C SER A 244 -9.30 20.48 0.25
N PHE A 245 -8.80 20.39 1.49
CA PHE A 245 -9.62 20.31 2.68
C PHE A 245 -10.04 21.69 3.19
N ALA A 246 -9.14 22.67 3.14
CA ALA A 246 -9.43 24.06 3.52
C ALA A 246 -8.57 25.07 2.74
N ARG A 247 -9.05 26.32 2.66
CA ARG A 247 -8.32 27.47 2.13
C ARG A 247 -8.26 28.56 3.19
N LEU A 248 -7.06 28.88 3.65
CA LEU A 248 -6.85 29.73 4.81
C LEU A 248 -5.68 30.69 4.60
N PRO A 249 -5.66 31.88 5.24
CA PRO A 249 -4.46 32.71 5.28
C PRO A 249 -3.31 31.95 5.95
N LYS A 250 -2.07 32.26 5.56
CA LYS A 250 -0.87 31.49 5.92
C LYS A 250 -0.78 31.10 7.41
N ALA A 251 -1.07 32.03 8.32
CA ALA A 251 -0.98 31.79 9.75
C ALA A 251 -1.98 30.75 10.25
N TYR A 252 -3.22 30.80 9.75
CA TYR A 252 -4.28 29.85 10.09
C TYR A 252 -4.07 28.51 9.39
N ALA A 253 -3.68 28.54 8.11
CA ALA A 253 -3.31 27.34 7.36
C ALA A 253 -2.21 26.55 8.08
N LYS A 254 -1.14 27.23 8.51
CA LYS A 254 -0.03 26.59 9.23
C LYS A 254 -0.50 25.90 10.52
N ARG A 255 -1.26 26.60 11.37
CA ARG A 255 -1.74 26.03 12.63
C ARG A 255 -2.67 24.84 12.40
N PHE A 256 -3.54 24.95 11.40
CA PHE A 256 -4.46 23.87 11.07
C PHE A 256 -3.74 22.65 10.48
N THR A 257 -2.72 22.87 9.63
CA THR A 257 -1.80 21.82 9.17
C THR A 257 -1.14 21.11 10.36
N ASP A 258 -0.51 21.86 11.27
CA ASP A 258 0.19 21.28 12.43
C ASP A 258 -0.79 20.44 13.30
N GLU A 259 -2.06 20.85 13.42
CA GLU A 259 -3.10 20.12 14.19
C GLU A 259 -3.58 18.83 13.49
N ILE A 260 -3.76 18.84 12.17
CA ILE A 260 -4.11 17.63 11.40
C ILE A 260 -2.95 16.63 11.41
N GLU A 261 -1.71 17.10 11.25
CA GLU A 261 -0.52 16.24 11.26
C GLU A 261 -0.28 15.61 12.63
N ALA A 262 -0.57 16.31 13.73
CA ALA A 262 -0.56 15.73 15.08
C ALA A 262 -1.57 14.57 15.23
N GLY A 263 -2.63 14.55 14.42
CA GLY A 263 -3.59 13.44 14.31
C GLY A 263 -3.13 12.26 13.43
N GLY A 264 -1.91 12.33 12.89
CA GLY A 264 -1.31 11.27 12.05
C GLY A 264 -1.73 11.30 10.57
N ILE A 265 -2.34 12.40 10.11
CA ILE A 265 -2.77 12.58 8.72
C ILE A 265 -1.78 13.54 8.05
N PRO A 266 -1.07 13.13 6.98
CA PRO A 266 -0.13 14.03 6.31
C PRO A 266 -0.89 15.14 5.58
N VAL A 267 -0.28 16.32 5.51
CA VAL A 267 -0.88 17.50 4.90
C VAL A 267 0.09 18.14 3.92
N LEU A 268 -0.40 18.51 2.73
CA LEU A 268 0.30 19.43 1.85
C LEU A 268 -0.27 20.83 2.01
N MET A 269 0.54 21.76 2.49
CA MET A 269 0.20 23.18 2.50
C MET A 269 0.79 23.85 1.26
N LEU A 270 -0.04 24.05 0.23
CA LEU A 270 0.37 24.70 -1.00
C LEU A 270 -0.04 26.16 -1.02
N ARG A 271 0.80 27.02 -1.61
CA ARG A 271 0.39 28.39 -1.90
C ARG A 271 -0.66 28.32 -3.00
N GLY A 272 -1.90 28.75 -2.71
CA GLY A 272 -3.01 28.60 -3.65
C GLY A 272 -2.72 29.26 -5.00
N ASN A 273 -3.25 28.65 -6.06
CA ASN A 273 -3.08 29.12 -7.45
C ASN A 273 -3.97 30.33 -7.78
N GLY A 274 -4.86 30.72 -6.85
CA GLY A 274 -5.88 31.75 -7.05
C GLY A 274 -5.38 33.20 -7.10
N GLN A 275 -6.26 34.10 -7.55
CA GLN A 275 -6.05 35.56 -7.49
C GLN A 275 -5.84 36.01 -6.03
N ILE A 276 -5.18 37.15 -5.85
CA ILE A 276 -5.12 37.81 -4.55
C ILE A 276 -6.56 38.12 -4.12
N ASN A 277 -6.95 37.74 -2.91
CA ASN A 277 -8.29 38.00 -2.41
C ASN A 277 -8.53 39.53 -2.28
N PRO A 278 -9.78 40.00 -2.17
CA PRO A 278 -10.08 41.44 -2.04
C PRO A 278 -9.38 42.14 -0.84
N ASP A 279 -8.90 41.38 0.13
CA ASP A 279 -8.12 41.84 1.28
C ASP A 279 -6.61 42.02 0.99
N GLY A 280 -6.15 41.76 -0.23
CA GLY A 280 -4.74 41.83 -0.61
C GLY A 280 -3.91 40.60 -0.22
N ILE A 281 -4.53 39.56 0.34
CA ILE A 281 -3.85 38.40 0.93
C ILE A 281 -4.14 37.16 0.09
N ARG A 282 -3.15 36.27 -0.03
CA ARG A 282 -3.31 35.00 -0.73
C ARG A 282 -3.47 33.86 0.25
N ASP A 283 -4.47 33.04 0.01
CA ASP A 283 -4.69 31.85 0.81
C ASP A 283 -3.74 30.71 0.43
N TYR A 284 -3.54 29.83 1.40
CA TYR A 284 -2.89 28.56 1.24
C TYR A 284 -3.96 27.47 1.22
N GLU A 285 -3.79 26.52 0.30
CA GLU A 285 -4.56 25.28 0.28
C GLU A 285 -3.96 24.30 1.28
N VAL A 286 -4.78 23.88 2.23
CA VAL A 286 -4.51 22.77 3.13
C VAL A 286 -5.10 21.53 2.47
N MET A 287 -4.23 20.67 1.94
CA MET A 287 -4.64 19.47 1.21
C MET A 287 -4.36 18.22 2.03
N VAL A 288 -5.27 17.26 1.98
CA VAL A 288 -5.11 15.93 2.61
C VAL A 288 -5.21 14.84 1.54
N PRO A 289 -4.69 13.62 1.76
CA PRO A 289 -4.91 12.51 0.85
C PRO A 289 -6.39 12.21 0.69
N ALA A 290 -6.86 11.96 -0.53
CA ALA A 290 -8.27 11.63 -0.78
C ALA A 290 -8.72 10.41 0.04
N SER A 291 -7.83 9.42 0.22
CA SER A 291 -8.09 8.23 1.06
C SER A 291 -8.30 8.55 2.54
N ALA A 292 -7.85 9.70 3.02
CA ALA A 292 -8.00 10.15 4.40
C ALA A 292 -9.05 11.26 4.56
N GLU A 293 -9.71 11.70 3.49
CA GLU A 293 -10.63 12.86 3.56
C GLU A 293 -11.77 12.64 4.55
N ALA A 294 -12.45 11.50 4.49
CA ALA A 294 -13.53 11.16 5.41
C ALA A 294 -13.05 11.11 6.87
N LEU A 295 -11.92 10.45 7.13
CA LEU A 295 -11.32 10.41 8.47
C LEU A 295 -10.92 11.80 8.97
N THR A 296 -10.40 12.64 8.06
CA THR A 296 -10.01 14.01 8.39
C THR A 296 -11.26 14.83 8.73
N ALA A 297 -12.35 14.67 7.97
CA ALA A 297 -13.63 15.32 8.25
C ALA A 297 -14.18 14.88 9.62
N ASP A 298 -14.23 13.57 9.88
CA ASP A 298 -14.74 13.02 11.15
C ASP A 298 -13.97 13.53 12.37
N ARG A 299 -12.65 13.70 12.25
CA ARG A 299 -11.78 14.14 13.36
C ARG A 299 -11.66 15.65 13.50
N HIS A 300 -11.80 16.40 12.41
CA HIS A 300 -11.43 17.82 12.37
C HIS A 300 -12.52 18.73 11.81
N ALA A 301 -13.78 18.28 11.63
CA ALA A 301 -14.89 19.12 11.14
C ALA A 301 -15.07 20.39 11.99
N ASP A 302 -15.24 20.25 13.30
CA ASP A 302 -15.44 21.39 14.21
C ASP A 302 -14.22 22.33 14.22
N THR A 303 -13.02 21.75 14.23
CA THR A 303 -11.77 22.50 14.13
C THR A 303 -11.69 23.28 12.82
N ARG A 304 -12.03 22.65 11.69
CA ARG A 304 -12.05 23.27 10.37
C ARG A 304 -12.96 24.48 10.35
N GLU A 305 -14.18 24.34 10.86
CA GLU A 305 -15.13 25.44 10.95
C GLU A 305 -14.61 26.59 11.82
N ARG A 306 -13.99 26.29 12.98
CA ARG A 306 -13.35 27.30 13.84
C ARG A 306 -12.24 28.07 13.11
N TYR A 307 -11.37 27.40 12.36
CA TYR A 307 -10.32 28.09 11.59
C TYR A 307 -10.87 28.92 10.44
N LEU A 308 -11.90 28.43 9.75
CA LEU A 308 -12.57 29.18 8.68
C LEU A 308 -13.21 30.45 9.24
N ALA A 309 -13.97 30.34 10.33
CA ALA A 309 -14.58 31.48 11.00
C ALA A 309 -13.54 32.48 11.55
N ALA A 310 -12.46 31.98 12.17
CA ALA A 310 -11.38 32.82 12.67
C ALA A 310 -10.63 33.56 11.55
N ALA A 311 -10.45 32.92 10.39
CA ALA A 311 -9.86 33.54 9.22
C ALA A 311 -10.78 34.64 8.66
N GLU A 312 -12.10 34.40 8.60
CA GLU A 312 -13.08 35.40 8.15
C GLU A 312 -13.15 36.61 9.08
N ALA A 313 -13.28 36.39 10.39
CA ALA A 313 -13.27 37.47 11.39
C ALA A 313 -11.98 38.31 11.34
N TRP A 314 -10.84 37.65 11.11
CA TRP A 314 -9.58 38.36 10.91
C TRP A 314 -9.62 39.23 9.64
N ARG A 315 -10.14 38.71 8.52
CA ARG A 315 -10.27 39.51 7.28
C ARG A 315 -11.17 40.73 7.48
N GLU A 316 -12.27 40.59 8.20
CA GLU A 316 -13.15 41.72 8.55
C GLU A 316 -12.40 42.78 9.36
N SER A 317 -11.56 42.37 10.31
CA SER A 317 -10.72 43.31 11.07
C SER A 317 -9.71 44.07 10.20
N GLN A 318 -9.22 43.46 9.11
CA GLN A 318 -8.28 44.09 8.17
C GLN A 318 -8.98 45.05 7.19
N ARG A 319 -10.27 44.86 6.93
CA ARG A 319 -11.08 45.75 6.08
C ARG A 319 -11.49 47.05 6.77
N GLN A 320 -11.23 47.20 8.06
CA GLN A 320 -11.39 48.46 8.78
C GLN A 320 -10.05 49.21 8.94
N PRO A 321 -9.60 49.96 7.92
CA PRO A 321 -8.73 51.10 8.16
C PRO A 321 -9.47 52.40 7.80
N GLY A 322 -9.95 53.12 8.83
CA GLY A 322 -10.31 54.55 8.77
C GLY A 322 -11.66 54.88 8.13
N SER A 323 -12.68 55.06 8.98
CA SER A 323 -13.73 56.09 8.79
C SER A 323 -13.46 57.22 9.76
#